data_AF-A0A5T6AIY7-F1
#
_entry.id   AF-A0A5T6AIY7-F1
#
_cell.length_a   1.000
_cell.length_b   1.000
_cell.length_c   1.000
_cell.angle_alpha   90.00
_cell.angle_beta   90.00
_cell.angle_gamma   90.00
#
_symmetry.space_group_name_H-M   'P 1'
#
loop_
_entity.id
_entity.type
_entity.pdbx_description
1 polymer ?
#
loop_
_entity_poly.entity_id
_entity_poly.type
_entity_poly.pdbx_seq_one_letter_code
_entity_poly.pdbx_strand_id
1 'polypeptide(L)' 'MSIPRKRRSTGKVTIADVAQLAGVGTMTVSRALRTPEQVSDKLREKIEAAVHELGYMP' A
#
# COMPACT_ATOMS: atom_id res chain seq x y z
N MET A 1 -1.59 -2.82 -30.04
CA MET A 1 -2.49 -2.83 -28.87
C MET A 1 -1.84 -3.56 -27.72
N SER A 2 -1.31 -2.83 -26.74
CA SER A 2 -0.72 -3.44 -25.53
C SER A 2 -1.81 -3.62 -24.49
N ILE A 3 -2.32 -4.85 -24.33
CA ILE A 3 -3.25 -5.19 -23.25
C ILE A 3 -2.44 -5.14 -21.95
N PRO A 4 -2.76 -4.28 -20.96
CA PRO A 4 -2.07 -4.34 -19.68
C PRO A 4 -2.39 -5.71 -19.07
N ARG A 5 -1.37 -6.57 -18.98
CA ARG A 5 -1.49 -7.89 -18.34
C ARG A 5 -1.96 -7.65 -16.91
N LYS A 6 -3.25 -7.87 -16.65
CA LYS A 6 -3.82 -8.06 -15.32
C LYS A 6 -3.03 -9.20 -14.68
N ARG A 7 -2.03 -8.84 -13.87
CA ARG A 7 -1.13 -9.80 -13.23
C ARG A 7 -2.01 -10.79 -12.49
N ARG A 8 -1.80 -12.08 -12.77
CA ARG A 8 -2.40 -13.19 -12.01
C ARG A 8 -2.11 -12.89 -10.54
N SER A 9 -3.17 -12.68 -9.77
CA SER A 9 -3.12 -12.54 -8.32
C SER A 9 -2.70 -13.89 -7.73
N THR A 10 -1.40 -14.23 -7.80
CA THR A 10 -0.77 -14.88 -6.65
C THR A 10 -1.20 -14.05 -5.47
N GLY A 11 -2.00 -14.59 -4.53
CA GLY A 11 -2.68 -13.89 -3.43
C GLY A 11 -1.78 -13.18 -2.41
N LYS A 12 -0.67 -12.62 -2.88
CA LYS A 12 0.24 -11.74 -2.17
C LYS A 12 -0.33 -10.35 -2.25
N VAL A 13 -0.58 -9.79 -1.09
CA VAL A 13 -0.99 -8.40 -0.94
C VAL A 13 0.07 -7.49 -1.56
N THR A 14 -0.37 -6.48 -2.29
CA THR A 14 0.50 -5.49 -2.89
C THR A 14 0.36 -4.14 -2.19
N ILE A 15 1.34 -3.24 -2.39
CA ILE A 15 1.24 -1.83 -1.98
C ILE A 15 -0.01 -1.15 -2.53
N ALA A 16 -0.51 -1.57 -3.71
CA ALA A 16 -1.75 -1.03 -4.26
C ALA A 16 -2.97 -1.41 -3.42
N ASP A 17 -3.01 -2.64 -2.92
CA ASP A 17 -4.10 -3.11 -2.05
C ASP A 17 -4.06 -2.39 -0.70
N VAL A 18 -2.86 -2.22 -0.11
CA VAL A 18 -2.65 -1.44 1.12
C VAL A 18 -3.10 0.01 0.93
N ALA A 19 -2.74 0.62 -0.21
CA ALA A 19 -3.12 1.99 -0.53
C ALA A 19 -4.64 2.14 -0.66
N GLN A 20 -5.30 1.19 -1.34
CA GLN A 20 -6.75 1.17 -1.47
C GLN A 20 -7.45 1.02 -0.12
N LEU A 21 -6.98 0.10 0.74
CA LEU A 21 -7.56 -0.12 2.06
C LEU A 21 -7.37 1.08 2.99
N ALA A 22 -6.16 1.65 3.03
CA ALA A 22 -5.88 2.84 3.83
C ALA A 22 -6.53 4.12 3.28
N GLY A 23 -7.08 4.07 2.05
CA GLY A 23 -7.67 5.23 1.37
C GLY A 23 -6.65 6.29 0.97
N VAL A 24 -5.43 5.86 0.64
CA VAL A 24 -4.29 6.74 0.30
C VAL A 24 -3.75 6.40 -1.09
N GLY A 25 -2.90 7.27 -1.63
CA GLY A 25 -2.18 6.95 -2.87
C GLY A 25 -1.08 5.92 -2.64
N THR A 26 -0.79 5.09 -3.65
CA THR A 26 0.38 4.18 -3.65
C THR A 26 1.69 4.92 -3.40
N MET A 27 1.79 6.15 -3.87
CA MET A 27 2.92 7.03 -3.63
C MET A 27 3.07 7.38 -2.14
N THR A 28 1.96 7.56 -1.43
CA THR A 28 1.94 7.82 0.03
C THR A 28 2.39 6.60 0.80
N VAL A 29 1.95 5.39 0.44
CA VAL A 29 2.43 4.14 1.06
C VAL A 29 3.92 3.94 0.79
N SER A 30 4.39 4.21 -0.43
CA SER A 30 5.81 4.15 -0.77
C SER A 30 6.65 5.13 0.05
N ARG A 31 6.15 6.36 0.26
CA ARG A 31 6.77 7.32 1.19
C ARG A 31 6.70 6.85 2.63
N ALA A 32 5.59 6.27 3.08
CA ALA A 32 5.48 5.75 4.45
C ALA A 32 6.51 4.64 4.74
N LEU A 33 6.81 3.81 3.75
CA LEU A 33 7.80 2.74 3.88
C LEU A 33 9.26 3.23 3.77
N ARG A 34 9.55 4.24 2.93
CA ARG A 34 10.92 4.74 2.72
C ARG A 34 11.30 5.95 3.58
N THR A 35 10.36 6.85 3.79
CA THR A 35 10.50 8.16 4.44
C THR A 35 9.23 8.46 5.26
N PRO A 36 9.01 7.73 6.37
CA PRO A 36 7.80 7.87 7.19
C PRO A 36 7.61 9.28 7.75
N GLU A 37 8.68 10.05 7.92
CA GLU A 37 8.66 11.46 8.34
C GLU A 37 7.89 12.40 7.39
N GLN A 38 7.75 12.03 6.12
CA GLN A 38 6.99 12.82 5.13
C GLN A 38 5.50 12.54 5.16
N VAL A 39 5.04 11.66 6.05
CA VAL A 39 3.65 11.23 6.14
C VAL A 39 3.16 11.56 7.54
N SER A 40 2.01 12.24 7.64
CA SER A 40 1.44 12.57 8.94
C SER A 40 1.18 11.30 9.76
N ASP A 41 1.37 11.37 11.08
CA ASP A 41 1.17 10.23 11.99
C ASP A 41 -0.20 9.57 11.80
N LYS A 42 -1.25 10.37 11.57
CA LYS A 42 -2.61 9.88 11.30
C LYS A 42 -2.70 9.01 10.03
N LEU A 43 -1.96 9.37 8.99
CA LEU A 43 -1.88 8.60 7.74
C LEU A 43 -1.02 7.35 7.95
N ARG A 44 0.06 7.48 8.70
CA ARG A 44 0.93 6.36 9.06
C ARG A 44 0.17 5.29 9.83
N GLU A 45 -0.58 5.64 10.88
CA GLU A 45 -1.41 4.70 11.63
C GLU A 45 -2.43 3.98 10.73
N LYS A 46 -3.07 4.69 9.81
CA LYS A 46 -3.99 4.07 8.83
C LYS A 46 -3.28 3.08 7.92
N ILE A 47 -2.08 3.43 7.45
CA ILE A 47 -1.28 2.56 6.59
C ILE A 47 -0.82 1.35 7.39
N GLU A 48 -0.32 1.51 8.62
CA GLU A 48 0.09 0.42 9.51
C GLU A 48 -1.08 -0.51 9.82
N ALA A 49 -2.28 0.03 10.10
CA ALA A 49 -3.50 -0.75 10.29
C ALA A 49 -3.86 -1.55 9.03
N ALA A 50 -3.84 -0.92 7.85
CA ALA A 50 -4.13 -1.58 6.58
C ALA A 50 -3.08 -2.65 6.22
N VAL A 51 -1.81 -2.38 6.48
CA VAL A 51 -0.69 -3.33 6.32
C VAL A 51 -0.90 -4.55 7.21
N HIS A 52 -1.26 -4.33 8.48
CA HIS A 52 -1.51 -5.40 9.45
C HIS A 52 -2.77 -6.21 9.10
N GLU A 53 -3.85 -5.55 8.71
CA GLU A 53 -5.11 -6.18 8.30
C GLU A 53 -4.93 -7.05 7.05
N LEU A 54 -4.12 -6.58 6.10
CA LEU A 54 -3.82 -7.33 4.88
C LEU A 54 -2.66 -8.33 5.06
N GLY A 55 -1.93 -8.29 6.16
CA GLY A 55 -0.72 -9.11 6.35
C GLY A 55 0.37 -8.79 5.31
N TYR A 56 0.46 -7.53 4.87
CA TYR A 56 1.47 -7.09 3.91
C TYR A 56 2.84 -7.04 4.60
N MET A 57 3.68 -8.04 4.36
CA MET A 57 5.10 -7.94 4.66
C MET A 57 5.86 -7.51 3.40
N PRO A 58 6.48 -6.30 3.39
CA PRO A 58 7.29 -5.82 2.27
C PRO A 58 8.56 -6.63 2.06
#